data_AF-A0A2R6NFQ0-F1
#
_entry.id   AF-A0A2R6NFQ0-F1
#
_cell.length_a   1.000
_cell.length_b   1.000
_cell.length_c   1.000
_cell.angle_alpha   90.00
_cell.angle_beta   90.00
_cell.angle_gamma   90.00
#
_symmetry.space_group_name_H-M   'P 1'
#
loop_
_entity.id
_entity.type
_entity.pdbx_description
1 polymer ?
#
loop_
_entity_poly.entity_id
_entity_poly.type
_entity_poly.pdbx_seq_one_letter_code
_entity_poly.pdbx_strand_id
1 'polypeptide(L)'
;MTPFPSGSIFSPVHCDSPPQSSVTSRTASAIQTVKSAISVPENELKRWRRTFDTQAQTLVNDQKFLNVEQFVNAIAPKADLTKTGRAQYATLFRVADTSKRGLVSWDDFVIFETILKRPDADYYMAFQYFDVDNSGTITYNEFKNVFNSTIGPDSVPFDFDGDWVKLYLGKKNGTHVLGYNEFSQLMKGLQGERLRQSFKYFDQDQDGFIRPEQFKRIILELAGHKLSNAVIERLPTLCTLTPGGRITYSEVIAFHNVIREMDMVERIIREATAKSKDGRIDQSDFLNHCASSTRYSLFTPMEASIIFHFAGRGSGSQRLALIEFAQLLDPRWQAPSEGGVSASVSPTTTMSIMHQVFNSAYNFGLGGIAGAFGATIVYPIDLGK
;
A
#
# COMPACT_ATOMS: atom_id res chain seq x y z
N MET A 1 63.29 19.84 11.43
CA MET A 1 61.95 19.92 10.80
C MET A 1 61.35 18.52 10.79
N THR A 2 60.50 18.25 11.76
CA THR A 2 59.78 16.99 11.99
C THR A 2 58.48 16.98 11.19
N PRO A 3 58.09 15.87 10.52
CA PRO A 3 56.78 15.75 9.90
C PRO A 3 55.74 15.29 10.93
N PHE A 4 54.54 15.87 10.85
CA PHE A 4 53.37 15.58 11.68
C PHE A 4 52.78 14.18 11.41
N PRO A 5 52.26 13.47 12.43
CA PRO A 5 51.48 12.25 12.23
C PRO A 5 49.99 12.58 11.99
N SER A 6 49.41 12.06 10.91
CA SER A 6 47.96 12.07 10.68
C SER A 6 47.30 10.95 11.48
N GLY A 7 46.68 11.31 12.60
CA GLY A 7 45.86 10.41 13.42
C GLY A 7 44.53 10.09 12.72
N SER A 8 44.27 8.80 12.51
CA SER A 8 42.93 8.28 12.20
C SER A 8 42.06 8.39 13.47
N ILE A 9 40.99 9.19 13.42
CA ILE A 9 40.10 9.48 14.55
C ILE A 9 38.97 8.44 14.73
N PHE A 10 38.92 7.36 13.93
CA PHE A 10 37.87 6.35 14.07
C PHE A 10 38.44 4.93 14.07
N SER A 11 38.38 4.27 15.24
CA SER A 11 38.54 2.83 15.35
C SER A 11 37.27 2.14 14.84
N PRO A 12 37.35 1.14 13.94
CA PRO A 12 36.19 0.35 13.58
C PRO A 12 35.76 -0.51 14.78
N VAL A 13 34.54 -0.29 15.25
CA VAL A 13 33.91 -1.11 16.30
C VAL A 13 33.57 -2.47 15.68
N HIS A 14 34.29 -3.50 16.09
CA HIS A 14 33.92 -4.90 15.84
C HIS A 14 32.85 -5.31 16.85
N CYS A 15 31.63 -5.57 16.38
CA CYS A 15 30.58 -6.21 17.18
C CYS A 15 30.72 -7.73 17.06
N ASP A 16 31.64 -8.32 17.80
CA ASP A 16 31.67 -9.78 17.98
C ASP A 16 30.54 -10.19 18.94
N SER A 17 29.52 -10.86 18.40
CA SER A 17 28.50 -11.54 19.21
C SER A 17 28.97 -12.96 19.53
N PRO A 18 28.90 -13.43 20.80
CA PRO A 18 29.30 -14.78 21.15
C PRO A 18 28.31 -15.82 20.57
N PRO A 19 28.75 -17.05 20.27
CA PRO A 19 27.87 -18.09 19.77
C PRO A 19 27.14 -18.76 20.94
N GLN A 20 25.80 -18.81 20.91
CA GLN A 20 25.00 -20.03 21.11
C GLN A 20 23.51 -19.78 21.44
N SER A 21 22.71 -20.75 20.96
CA SER A 21 21.44 -21.27 21.48
C SER A 21 20.10 -20.72 20.92
N SER A 22 19.33 -21.69 20.40
CA SER A 22 17.90 -21.76 20.02
C SER A 22 17.27 -20.59 19.22
N VAL A 23 17.14 -20.83 17.91
CA VAL A 23 16.47 -19.96 16.91
C VAL A 23 14.97 -19.75 17.22
N THR A 24 14.32 -20.69 17.92
CA THR A 24 12.91 -20.61 18.34
C THR A 24 12.61 -19.48 19.35
N SER A 25 13.64 -18.90 19.98
CA SER A 25 13.53 -17.94 21.09
C SER A 25 13.33 -16.49 20.63
N ARG A 26 13.86 -16.09 19.47
CA ARG A 26 14.03 -14.66 19.13
C ARG A 26 12.76 -13.97 18.63
N THR A 27 11.89 -14.65 17.90
CA THR A 27 10.61 -14.11 17.43
C THR A 27 9.51 -14.22 18.49
N ALA A 28 9.49 -15.28 19.29
CA ALA A 28 8.69 -15.32 20.52
C ALA A 28 9.07 -14.14 21.43
N SER A 29 10.38 -13.86 21.59
CA SER A 29 10.87 -12.69 22.32
C SER A 29 10.48 -11.36 21.66
N ALA A 30 10.52 -11.24 20.32
CA ALA A 30 10.07 -10.03 19.62
C ALA A 30 8.56 -9.79 19.76
N ILE A 31 7.73 -10.83 19.65
CA ILE A 31 6.27 -10.78 19.86
C ILE A 31 5.94 -10.48 21.32
N GLN A 32 6.70 -11.04 22.27
CA GLN A 32 6.58 -10.76 23.70
C GLN A 32 7.05 -9.35 24.04
N THR A 33 8.03 -8.83 23.31
CA THR A 33 8.47 -7.43 23.34
C THR A 33 7.42 -6.49 22.74
N VAL A 34 6.69 -6.91 21.70
CA VAL A 34 5.55 -6.16 21.15
C VAL A 34 4.38 -6.13 22.14
N LYS A 35 4.07 -7.27 22.80
CA LYS A 35 3.07 -7.33 23.89
C LYS A 35 3.45 -6.46 25.10
N SER A 36 4.75 -6.30 25.39
CA SER A 36 5.21 -5.46 26.51
C SER A 36 5.39 -3.98 26.13
N ALA A 37 5.71 -3.67 24.87
CA ALA A 37 5.90 -2.30 24.37
C ALA A 37 4.57 -1.59 24.05
N ILE A 38 3.51 -2.33 23.74
CA ILE A 38 2.16 -1.80 23.54
C ILE A 38 1.32 -2.24 24.73
N SER A 39 1.22 -1.39 25.75
CA SER A 39 0.31 -1.67 26.88
C SER A 39 -1.13 -1.66 26.36
N VAL A 40 -1.72 -2.84 26.18
CA VAL A 40 -3.12 -2.98 25.77
C VAL A 40 -4.01 -2.74 27.00
N PRO A 41 -4.84 -1.69 27.04
CA PRO A 41 -5.79 -1.48 28.12
C PRO A 41 -6.74 -2.68 28.28
N GLU A 42 -7.08 -3.04 29.53
CA GLU A 42 -7.96 -4.19 29.80
C GLU A 42 -9.32 -4.11 29.09
N ASN A 43 -9.82 -2.90 28.85
CA ASN A 43 -11.07 -2.67 28.12
C ASN A 43 -11.01 -3.17 26.66
N GLU A 44 -9.84 -3.09 26.03
CA GLU A 44 -9.65 -3.57 24.66
C GLU A 44 -9.54 -5.09 24.61
N LEU A 45 -8.81 -5.70 25.56
CA LEU A 45 -8.73 -7.15 25.67
C LEU A 45 -10.13 -7.76 25.86
N LYS A 46 -10.98 -7.13 26.69
CA LYS A 46 -12.38 -7.55 26.86
C LYS A 46 -13.19 -7.43 25.56
N ARG A 47 -12.98 -6.35 24.79
CA ARG A 47 -13.63 -6.14 23.48
C ARG A 47 -13.20 -7.22 22.49
N TRP A 48 -11.90 -7.45 22.33
CA TRP A 48 -11.35 -8.49 21.47
C TRP A 48 -11.85 -9.88 21.87
N ARG A 49 -11.92 -10.16 23.17
CA ARG A 49 -12.42 -11.44 23.70
C ARG A 49 -13.86 -11.66 23.31
N ARG A 50 -14.70 -10.63 23.45
CA ARG A 50 -16.10 -10.68 23.02
C ARG A 50 -16.21 -10.95 21.52
N THR A 51 -15.43 -10.26 20.69
CA THR A 51 -15.42 -10.47 19.23
C THR A 51 -15.01 -11.90 18.91
N PHE A 52 -13.90 -12.37 19.47
CA PHE A 52 -13.40 -13.74 19.29
C PHE A 52 -14.45 -14.78 19.71
N ASP A 53 -14.99 -14.68 20.92
CA ASP A 53 -15.98 -15.65 21.41
C ASP A 53 -17.28 -15.69 20.62
N THR A 54 -17.66 -14.56 20.02
CA THR A 54 -18.87 -14.45 19.19
C THR A 54 -18.69 -15.16 17.85
N GLN A 55 -17.48 -15.14 17.28
CA GLN A 55 -17.19 -15.67 15.94
C GLN A 55 -16.54 -17.07 15.97
N ALA A 56 -15.80 -17.41 17.04
CA ALA A 56 -15.08 -18.67 17.18
C ALA A 56 -16.05 -19.81 17.52
N GLN A 57 -16.57 -20.45 16.47
CA GLN A 57 -17.45 -21.61 16.56
C GLN A 57 -16.70 -22.93 16.35
N THR A 58 -15.48 -22.88 15.81
CA THR A 58 -14.67 -24.07 15.61
C THR A 58 -14.04 -24.51 16.93
N LEU A 59 -14.36 -25.72 17.38
CA LEU A 59 -13.83 -26.32 18.61
C LEU A 59 -12.84 -27.42 18.25
N VAL A 60 -11.64 -27.35 18.83
CA VAL A 60 -10.63 -28.41 18.77
C VAL A 60 -10.17 -28.66 20.20
N ASN A 61 -10.37 -29.88 20.71
CA ASN A 61 -10.03 -30.27 22.09
C ASN A 61 -10.61 -29.29 23.14
N ASP A 62 -11.91 -28.97 23.02
CA ASP A 62 -12.64 -28.02 23.88
C ASP A 62 -12.11 -26.58 23.90
N GLN A 63 -11.16 -26.25 23.02
CA GLN A 63 -10.70 -24.88 22.81
C GLN A 63 -11.32 -24.28 21.55
N LYS A 64 -11.71 -23.01 21.64
CA LYS A 64 -12.26 -22.25 20.52
C LYS A 64 -11.16 -21.72 19.61
N PHE A 65 -11.38 -21.84 18.31
CA PHE A 65 -10.53 -21.29 17.26
C PHE A 65 -11.39 -20.56 16.23
N LEU A 66 -10.75 -19.67 15.48
CA LEU A 66 -11.31 -19.06 14.28
C LEU A 66 -10.75 -19.79 13.05
N ASN A 67 -11.64 -20.30 12.20
CA ASN A 67 -11.27 -20.66 10.83
C ASN A 67 -11.19 -19.40 9.94
N VAL A 68 -10.80 -19.54 8.66
CA VAL A 68 -10.62 -18.41 7.73
C VAL A 68 -11.87 -17.53 7.64
N GLU A 69 -13.05 -18.13 7.48
CA GLU A 69 -14.30 -17.38 7.33
C GLU A 69 -14.72 -16.66 8.62
N GLN A 70 -14.60 -17.34 9.76
CA GLN A 70 -14.89 -16.79 11.08
C GLN A 70 -13.93 -15.65 11.43
N PHE A 71 -12.65 -15.79 11.08
CA PHE A 71 -11.67 -14.72 11.23
C PHE A 71 -12.04 -13.50 10.38
N VAL A 72 -12.34 -13.70 9.08
CA VAL A 72 -12.79 -12.61 8.21
C VAL A 72 -14.04 -11.94 8.77
N ASN A 73 -15.00 -12.70 9.32
CA ASN A 73 -16.20 -12.14 9.96
C ASN A 73 -15.91 -11.37 11.26
N ALA A 74 -14.85 -11.74 11.98
CA ALA A 74 -14.42 -11.06 13.19
C ALA A 74 -13.82 -9.68 12.90
N ILE A 75 -13.10 -9.55 11.79
CA ILE A 75 -12.33 -8.34 11.48
C ILE A 75 -13.00 -7.46 10.43
N ALA A 76 -13.67 -8.02 9.43
CA ALA A 76 -14.18 -7.24 8.30
C ALA A 76 -15.35 -6.33 8.72
N PRO A 77 -15.39 -5.05 8.27
CA PRO A 77 -16.50 -4.15 8.52
C PRO A 77 -17.79 -4.70 7.93
N LYS A 78 -18.91 -4.59 8.66
CA LYS A 78 -20.23 -5.05 8.20
C LYS A 78 -20.84 -4.19 7.08
N ALA A 79 -20.32 -2.97 6.88
CA ALA A 79 -21.04 -1.90 6.19
C ALA A 79 -20.82 -1.84 4.67
N ASP A 80 -19.77 -2.43 4.11
CA ASP A 80 -19.60 -2.43 2.65
C ASP A 80 -18.56 -3.47 2.24
N LEU A 81 -19.02 -4.58 1.65
CA LEU A 81 -18.18 -5.72 1.30
C LEU A 81 -18.49 -6.12 -0.14
N THR A 82 -17.92 -5.38 -1.10
CA THR A 82 -17.72 -5.95 -2.43
C THR A 82 -16.94 -7.27 -2.27
N LYS A 83 -17.21 -8.27 -3.12
CA LYS A 83 -16.55 -9.60 -3.04
C LYS A 83 -15.02 -9.49 -2.96
N THR A 84 -14.46 -8.46 -3.60
CA THR A 84 -13.03 -8.13 -3.62
C THR A 84 -12.48 -7.77 -2.23
N GLY A 85 -13.26 -7.05 -1.40
CA GLY A 85 -12.84 -6.68 -0.05
C GLY A 85 -12.67 -7.89 0.88
N ARG A 86 -13.60 -8.87 0.83
CA ARG A 86 -13.54 -10.07 1.69
C ARG A 86 -12.32 -10.96 1.42
N ALA A 87 -11.92 -11.10 0.17
CA ALA A 87 -10.75 -11.88 -0.21
C ALA A 87 -9.44 -11.28 0.37
N GLN A 88 -9.34 -9.95 0.43
CA GLN A 88 -8.20 -9.25 1.02
C GLN A 88 -8.06 -9.54 2.54
N TYR A 89 -9.17 -9.54 3.28
CA TYR A 89 -9.16 -9.92 4.69
C TYR A 89 -8.78 -11.39 4.90
N ALA A 90 -9.11 -12.28 3.96
CA ALA A 90 -8.71 -13.68 4.05
C ALA A 90 -7.19 -13.84 3.99
N THR A 91 -6.48 -12.93 3.31
CA THR A 91 -5.02 -12.95 3.25
C THR A 91 -4.37 -12.62 4.60
N LEU A 92 -5.02 -11.76 5.42
CA LEU A 92 -4.59 -11.46 6.80
C LEU A 92 -4.64 -12.69 7.71
N PHE A 93 -5.44 -13.70 7.36
CA PHE A 93 -5.52 -14.93 8.13
C PHE A 93 -4.15 -15.61 8.27
N ARG A 94 -3.34 -15.58 7.20
CA ARG A 94 -2.00 -16.21 7.21
C ARG A 94 -1.05 -15.51 8.18
N VAL A 95 -1.21 -14.20 8.37
CA VAL A 95 -0.43 -13.42 9.34
C VAL A 95 -0.95 -13.67 10.76
N ALA A 96 -2.27 -13.78 10.93
CA ALA A 96 -2.86 -14.10 12.22
C ALA A 96 -2.53 -15.51 12.70
N ASP A 97 -2.49 -16.52 11.81
CA ASP A 97 -2.17 -17.91 12.14
C ASP A 97 -0.64 -18.11 12.26
N THR A 98 -0.06 -17.55 13.32
CA THR A 98 1.39 -17.61 13.58
C THR A 98 1.93 -19.05 13.66
N SER A 99 1.08 -19.98 14.07
CA SER A 99 1.40 -21.40 14.23
C SER A 99 1.16 -22.23 12.96
N LYS A 100 0.63 -21.64 11.89
CA LYS A 100 0.28 -22.29 10.61
C LYS A 100 -0.59 -23.53 10.75
N ARG A 101 -1.54 -23.50 11.68
CA ARG A 101 -2.45 -24.63 11.95
C ARG A 101 -3.65 -24.67 11.01
N GLY A 102 -3.83 -23.64 10.19
CA GLY A 102 -5.09 -23.36 9.49
C GLY A 102 -6.18 -22.85 10.44
N LEU A 103 -5.83 -22.45 11.66
CA LEU A 103 -6.73 -22.04 12.73
C LEU A 103 -6.08 -20.97 13.61
N VAL A 104 -6.82 -19.90 13.90
CA VAL A 104 -6.37 -18.80 14.75
C VAL A 104 -6.89 -19.01 16.17
N SER A 105 -5.98 -19.16 17.14
CA SER A 105 -6.30 -19.25 18.57
C SER A 105 -6.60 -17.87 19.18
N TRP A 106 -7.03 -17.85 20.44
CA TRP A 106 -7.19 -16.58 21.17
C TRP A 106 -5.86 -15.81 21.28
N ASP A 107 -4.76 -16.51 21.55
CA ASP A 107 -3.45 -15.87 21.68
C ASP A 107 -2.96 -15.29 20.34
N ASP A 108 -3.18 -16.04 19.25
CA ASP A 108 -2.91 -15.59 17.88
C ASP A 108 -3.73 -14.33 17.55
N PHE A 109 -5.03 -14.33 17.89
CA PHE A 109 -5.92 -13.20 17.66
C PHE A 109 -5.49 -11.95 18.43
N VAL A 110 -5.07 -12.10 19.69
CA VAL A 110 -4.54 -10.98 20.48
C VAL A 110 -3.23 -10.44 19.90
N ILE A 111 -2.33 -11.31 19.42
CA ILE A 111 -1.09 -10.89 18.76
C ILE A 111 -1.41 -10.09 17.51
N PHE A 112 -2.30 -10.61 16.66
CA PHE A 112 -2.75 -9.95 15.45
C PHE A 112 -3.33 -8.55 15.72
N GLU A 113 -4.26 -8.43 16.66
CA GLU A 113 -4.86 -7.15 17.05
C GLU A 113 -3.84 -6.16 17.63
N THR A 114 -2.83 -6.66 18.33
CA THR A 114 -1.74 -5.84 18.86
C THR A 114 -0.84 -5.31 17.74
N ILE A 115 -0.59 -6.12 16.71
CA ILE A 115 0.17 -5.70 15.52
C ILE A 115 -0.56 -4.59 14.78
N LEU A 116 -1.88 -4.67 14.63
CA LEU A 116 -2.70 -3.64 13.95
C LEU A 116 -2.63 -2.27 14.62
N LYS A 117 -2.23 -2.19 15.89
CA LYS A 117 -2.06 -0.92 16.63
C LYS A 117 -0.73 -0.24 16.36
N ARG A 118 0.19 -0.88 15.66
CA ARG A 118 1.47 -0.28 15.31
C ARG A 118 1.29 0.83 14.26
N PRO A 119 2.09 1.91 14.31
CA PRO A 119 2.05 2.94 13.29
C PRO A 119 2.56 2.47 11.92
N ASP A 120 3.31 1.36 11.88
CA ASP A 120 3.90 0.71 10.71
C ASP A 120 3.32 -0.70 10.48
N ALA A 121 2.07 -0.92 10.92
CA ALA A 121 1.41 -2.22 10.92
C ALA A 121 1.34 -2.85 9.52
N ASP A 122 1.11 -2.04 8.50
CA ASP A 122 1.10 -2.40 7.08
C ASP A 122 2.43 -3.04 6.63
N TYR A 123 3.56 -2.37 6.88
CA TYR A 123 4.90 -2.91 6.59
C TYR A 123 5.21 -4.15 7.44
N TYR A 124 4.83 -4.15 8.71
CA TYR A 124 5.15 -5.25 9.63
C TYR A 124 4.38 -6.52 9.29
N MET A 125 3.10 -6.41 8.96
CA MET A 125 2.32 -7.56 8.50
C MET A 125 2.83 -8.06 7.15
N ALA A 126 3.21 -7.17 6.23
CA ALA A 126 3.81 -7.58 4.96
C ALA A 126 5.10 -8.36 5.23
N PHE A 127 5.95 -7.90 6.15
CA PHE A 127 7.15 -8.63 6.55
C PHE A 127 6.82 -10.04 7.07
N GLN A 128 5.86 -10.18 7.97
CA GLN A 128 5.42 -11.49 8.48
C GLN A 128 4.80 -12.38 7.39
N TYR A 129 4.15 -11.80 6.39
CA TYR A 129 3.61 -12.57 5.27
C TYR A 129 4.72 -13.14 4.36
N PHE A 130 5.79 -12.38 4.17
CA PHE A 130 6.95 -12.77 3.37
C PHE A 130 7.94 -13.68 4.12
N ASP A 131 8.06 -13.54 5.45
CA ASP A 131 8.82 -14.42 6.34
C ASP A 131 8.07 -15.73 6.56
N VAL A 132 8.16 -16.64 5.59
CA VAL A 132 7.35 -17.84 5.58
C VAL A 132 7.72 -18.73 6.74
N ASP A 133 9.00 -18.90 7.08
CA ASP A 133 9.43 -19.80 8.15
C ASP A 133 9.39 -19.18 9.57
N ASN A 134 9.01 -17.91 9.69
CA ASN A 134 9.01 -17.13 10.94
C ASN A 134 10.42 -17.03 11.57
N SER A 135 11.48 -17.02 10.75
CA SER A 135 12.86 -16.90 11.22
C SER A 135 13.22 -15.49 11.70
N GLY A 136 12.39 -14.49 11.37
CA GLY A 136 12.67 -13.08 11.60
C GLY A 136 13.55 -12.44 10.53
N THR A 137 13.78 -13.13 9.41
CA THR A 137 14.51 -12.64 8.23
C THR A 137 13.92 -13.22 6.96
N ILE A 138 13.92 -12.48 5.85
CA ILE A 138 13.38 -12.97 4.58
C ILE A 138 14.52 -13.34 3.64
N THR A 139 14.56 -14.61 3.22
CA THR A 139 15.50 -15.09 2.21
C THR A 139 15.08 -14.71 0.78
N TYR A 140 16.02 -14.71 -0.17
CA TYR A 140 15.71 -14.49 -1.59
C TYR A 140 14.60 -15.45 -2.11
N ASN A 141 14.66 -16.72 -1.72
CA ASN A 141 13.70 -17.73 -2.16
C ASN A 141 12.31 -17.47 -1.58
N GLU A 142 12.21 -17.10 -0.30
CA GLU A 142 10.93 -16.72 0.31
C GLU A 142 10.34 -15.51 -0.40
N PHE A 143 11.15 -14.47 -0.60
CA PHE A 143 10.70 -13.27 -1.32
C PHE A 143 10.18 -13.61 -2.72
N LYS A 144 10.96 -14.36 -3.50
CA LYS A 144 10.61 -14.76 -4.86
C LYS A 144 9.35 -15.62 -4.92
N ASN A 145 9.23 -16.60 -4.04
CA ASN A 145 8.10 -17.52 -4.01
C ASN A 145 6.81 -16.79 -3.62
N VAL A 146 6.87 -15.96 -2.58
CA VAL A 146 5.72 -15.18 -2.13
C VAL A 146 5.29 -14.17 -3.19
N PHE A 147 6.23 -13.45 -3.80
CA PHE A 147 5.95 -12.52 -4.90
C PHE A 147 5.32 -13.22 -6.12
N ASN A 148 5.85 -14.35 -6.54
CA ASN A 148 5.29 -15.10 -7.68
C ASN A 148 3.90 -15.69 -7.37
N SER A 149 3.64 -16.10 -6.13
CA SER A 149 2.33 -16.63 -5.72
C SER A 149 1.22 -15.59 -5.72
N THR A 150 1.62 -14.33 -5.70
CA THR A 150 0.75 -13.17 -5.58
C THR A 150 0.33 -12.63 -6.94
N ILE A 151 1.23 -12.72 -7.91
CA ILE A 151 1.05 -12.17 -9.24
C ILE A 151 0.28 -13.15 -10.12
N GLY A 152 -0.71 -12.66 -10.85
CA GLY A 152 -1.53 -13.48 -11.75
C GLY A 152 -0.73 -14.05 -12.93
N PRO A 153 -1.17 -15.17 -13.53
CA PRO A 153 -0.44 -15.87 -14.59
C PRO A 153 -0.20 -15.01 -15.85
N ASP A 154 -1.07 -14.02 -16.12
CA ASP A 154 -0.98 -13.13 -17.28
C ASP A 154 -0.24 -11.81 -17.01
N SER A 155 0.37 -11.65 -15.83
CA SER A 155 1.04 -10.40 -15.46
C SER A 155 2.41 -10.27 -16.11
N VAL A 156 2.92 -9.03 -16.22
CA VAL A 156 4.27 -8.80 -16.71
C VAL A 156 5.31 -9.44 -15.78
N PRO A 157 6.26 -10.24 -16.29
CA PRO A 157 7.24 -10.93 -15.46
C PRO A 157 8.17 -9.96 -14.75
N PHE A 158 8.56 -10.31 -13.53
CA PHE A 158 9.58 -9.59 -12.76
C PHE A 158 10.92 -10.31 -12.83
N ASP A 159 11.96 -9.57 -13.21
CA ASP A 159 13.34 -10.02 -13.23
C ASP A 159 13.95 -9.91 -11.82
N PHE A 160 14.03 -11.06 -11.15
CA PHE A 160 14.65 -11.20 -9.83
C PHE A 160 16.18 -11.21 -9.87
N ASP A 161 16.79 -11.37 -11.05
CA ASP A 161 18.24 -11.36 -11.22
C ASP A 161 18.76 -9.97 -11.61
N GLY A 162 17.88 -8.98 -11.65
CA GLY A 162 18.21 -7.57 -11.90
C GLY A 162 19.12 -6.97 -10.82
N ASP A 163 19.92 -5.98 -11.22
CA ASP A 163 20.88 -5.31 -10.33
C ASP A 163 20.20 -4.65 -9.13
N TRP A 164 18.99 -4.10 -9.31
CA TRP A 164 18.22 -3.51 -8.23
C TRP A 164 17.90 -4.54 -7.14
N VAL A 165 17.43 -5.73 -7.51
CA VAL A 165 17.11 -6.80 -6.56
C VAL A 165 18.38 -7.25 -5.83
N LYS A 166 19.50 -7.34 -6.54
CA LYS A 166 20.81 -7.68 -5.95
C LYS A 166 21.34 -6.65 -4.96
N LEU A 167 20.86 -5.40 -4.96
CA LEU A 167 21.23 -4.40 -3.94
C LEU A 167 20.62 -4.74 -2.58
N TYR A 168 19.43 -5.35 -2.58
CA TYR A 168 18.74 -5.73 -1.35
C TYR A 168 18.89 -7.20 -1.00
N LEU A 169 18.95 -8.09 -1.99
CA LEU A 169 18.98 -9.55 -1.81
C LEU A 169 20.34 -10.17 -2.23
N GLY A 170 21.35 -9.35 -2.56
CA GLY A 170 22.78 -9.73 -2.68
C GLY A 170 23.60 -8.99 -1.61
N LYS A 171 24.81 -9.37 -1.15
CA LYS A 171 25.95 -10.14 -1.70
C LYS A 171 26.98 -10.53 -0.60
N LYS A 172 28.06 -11.21 -1.07
CA LYS A 172 29.29 -11.77 -0.42
C LYS A 172 29.01 -13.06 0.37
N ASN A 173 29.20 -14.20 -0.30
CA ASN A 173 29.09 -15.60 0.17
C ASN A 173 27.71 -16.28 0.01
N GLY A 174 26.72 -15.63 -0.62
CA GLY A 174 25.53 -16.32 -1.15
C GLY A 174 24.30 -16.40 -0.25
N THR A 175 24.29 -15.75 0.92
CA THR A 175 23.13 -15.78 1.85
C THR A 175 22.87 -14.42 2.50
N HIS A 176 22.57 -13.39 1.72
CA HIS A 176 22.00 -12.18 2.31
C HIS A 176 20.50 -12.42 2.57
N VAL A 177 20.04 -12.03 3.74
CA VAL A 177 18.66 -12.16 4.20
C VAL A 177 18.19 -10.79 4.67
N LEU A 178 16.93 -10.45 4.40
CA LEU A 178 16.38 -9.14 4.73
C LEU A 178 15.86 -9.13 6.17
N GLY A 179 16.40 -8.24 6.99
CA GLY A 179 15.71 -7.83 8.22
C GLY A 179 14.51 -6.92 7.93
N TYR A 180 13.66 -6.68 8.93
CA TYR A 180 12.48 -5.83 8.80
C TYR A 180 12.77 -4.45 8.18
N ASN A 181 13.83 -3.78 8.63
CA ASN A 181 14.20 -2.44 8.14
C ASN A 181 14.62 -2.48 6.66
N GLU A 182 15.40 -3.48 6.24
CA GLU A 182 15.83 -3.65 4.85
C GLU A 182 14.66 -4.03 3.95
N PHE A 183 13.78 -4.91 4.42
CA PHE A 183 12.53 -5.24 3.75
C PHE A 183 11.67 -4.00 3.54
N SER A 184 11.48 -3.15 4.54
CA SER A 184 10.67 -1.93 4.40
C SER A 184 11.22 -0.98 3.32
N GLN A 185 12.55 -0.88 3.19
CA GLN A 185 13.20 -0.09 2.15
C GLN A 185 13.04 -0.74 0.77
N LEU A 186 13.18 -2.08 0.69
CA LEU A 186 12.93 -2.84 -0.53
C LEU A 186 11.50 -2.57 -1.02
N MET A 187 10.50 -2.73 -0.16
CA MET A 187 9.08 -2.53 -0.52
C MET A 187 8.82 -1.14 -1.07
N LYS A 188 9.46 -0.11 -0.49
CA LYS A 188 9.33 1.27 -0.98
C LYS A 188 9.88 1.45 -2.40
N GLY A 189 11.00 0.79 -2.75
CA GLY A 189 11.57 0.88 -4.09
C GLY A 189 10.97 -0.10 -5.12
N LEU A 190 10.31 -1.16 -4.64
CA LEU A 190 9.77 -2.24 -5.48
C LEU A 190 8.74 -1.74 -6.50
N GLN A 191 7.93 -0.74 -6.15
CA GLN A 191 6.97 -0.15 -7.09
C GLN A 191 7.68 0.43 -8.33
N GLY A 192 8.72 1.22 -8.08
CA GLY A 192 9.50 1.89 -9.13
C GLY A 192 10.25 0.88 -9.97
N GLU A 193 10.79 -0.18 -9.35
CA GLU A 193 11.46 -1.24 -10.09
C GLU A 193 10.49 -2.05 -10.95
N ARG A 194 9.30 -2.42 -10.45
CA ARG A 194 8.28 -3.07 -11.28
C ARG A 194 7.88 -2.19 -12.46
N LEU A 195 7.63 -0.90 -12.23
CA LEU A 195 7.31 0.03 -13.31
C LEU A 195 8.42 0.10 -14.36
N ARG A 196 9.68 0.21 -13.91
CA ARG A 196 10.86 0.24 -14.78
C ARG A 196 10.99 -1.04 -15.61
N GLN A 197 10.83 -2.20 -14.99
CA GLN A 197 10.90 -3.49 -15.67
C GLN A 197 9.72 -3.69 -16.63
N SER A 198 8.51 -3.32 -16.23
CA SER A 198 7.34 -3.42 -17.11
C SER A 198 7.44 -2.51 -18.32
N PHE A 199 7.97 -1.30 -18.16
CA PHE A 199 8.27 -0.43 -19.31
C PHE A 199 9.30 -1.08 -20.23
N LYS A 200 10.43 -1.54 -19.67
CA LYS A 200 11.49 -2.23 -20.43
C LYS A 200 10.98 -3.50 -21.15
N TYR A 201 10.02 -4.20 -20.57
CA TYR A 201 9.42 -5.38 -21.19
C TYR A 201 8.63 -5.05 -22.46
N PHE A 202 7.97 -3.89 -22.51
CA PHE A 202 7.20 -3.45 -23.68
C PHE A 202 8.02 -2.64 -24.69
N ASP A 203 9.06 -1.93 -24.24
CA ASP A 203 10.05 -1.20 -25.05
C ASP A 203 11.16 -2.14 -25.56
N GLN A 204 10.80 -3.03 -26.49
CA GLN A 204 11.69 -4.09 -26.98
C GLN A 204 12.83 -3.56 -27.86
N ASP A 205 12.58 -2.48 -28.60
CA ASP A 205 13.54 -1.79 -29.46
C ASP A 205 14.38 -0.74 -28.71
N GLN A 206 14.08 -0.49 -27.43
CA GLN A 206 14.80 0.44 -26.56
C GLN A 206 14.82 1.86 -27.13
N ASP A 207 13.74 2.25 -27.80
CA ASP A 207 13.59 3.59 -28.36
C ASP A 207 13.07 4.60 -27.31
N GLY A 208 12.69 4.10 -26.12
CA GLY A 208 12.21 4.90 -25.00
C GLY A 208 10.71 5.19 -25.06
N PHE A 209 9.95 4.50 -25.93
CA PHE A 209 8.52 4.69 -26.13
C PHE A 209 7.74 3.38 -26.02
N ILE A 210 6.50 3.49 -25.54
CA ILE A 210 5.51 2.41 -25.55
C ILE A 210 4.19 2.89 -26.17
N ARG A 211 3.37 1.92 -26.59
CA ARG A 211 2.03 2.17 -27.13
C ARG A 211 1.01 2.48 -26.02
N PRO A 212 -0.06 3.23 -26.32
CA PRO A 212 -1.12 3.54 -25.36
C PRO A 212 -1.73 2.33 -24.64
N GLU A 213 -1.95 1.23 -25.35
CA GLU A 213 -2.49 0.00 -24.76
C GLU A 213 -1.50 -0.71 -23.84
N GLN A 214 -0.20 -0.64 -24.14
CA GLN A 214 0.86 -1.19 -23.28
C GLN A 214 0.95 -0.37 -21.99
N PHE A 215 0.89 0.97 -22.08
CA PHE A 215 0.79 1.84 -20.92
C PHE A 215 -0.43 1.49 -20.06
N LYS A 216 -1.61 1.36 -20.66
CA LYS A 216 -2.84 0.97 -19.95
C LYS A 216 -2.64 -0.35 -19.19
N ARG A 217 -2.02 -1.35 -19.82
CA ARG A 217 -1.70 -2.63 -19.17
C ARG A 217 -0.77 -2.47 -17.97
N ILE A 218 0.33 -1.73 -18.11
CA ILE A 218 1.27 -1.46 -17.00
C ILE A 218 0.53 -0.83 -15.82
N ILE A 219 -0.27 0.21 -16.08
CA ILE A 219 -0.99 0.93 -15.03
C ILE A 219 -2.04 0.06 -14.33
N LEU A 220 -2.79 -0.74 -15.08
CA LEU A 220 -3.77 -1.66 -14.49
C LEU A 220 -3.13 -2.69 -13.55
N GLU A 221 -1.94 -3.18 -13.90
CA GLU A 221 -1.19 -4.13 -13.08
C GLU A 221 -0.52 -3.51 -11.84
N LEU A 222 -0.28 -2.20 -11.83
CA LEU A 222 0.41 -1.51 -10.72
C LEU A 222 -0.54 -0.76 -9.79
N ALA A 223 -1.56 -0.12 -10.35
CA ALA A 223 -2.41 0.83 -9.64
C ALA A 223 -3.87 0.82 -10.11
N GLY A 224 -4.31 -0.23 -10.83
CA GLY A 224 -5.68 -0.31 -11.35
C GLY A 224 -6.75 -0.17 -10.26
N HIS A 225 -6.50 -0.68 -9.06
CA HIS A 225 -7.42 -0.57 -7.91
C HIS A 225 -7.54 0.84 -7.33
N LYS A 226 -6.61 1.75 -7.66
CA LYS A 226 -6.65 3.16 -7.26
C LYS A 226 -7.37 4.06 -8.27
N LEU A 227 -7.77 3.52 -9.41
CA LEU A 227 -8.32 4.30 -10.50
C LEU A 227 -9.80 4.02 -10.69
N SER A 228 -10.56 5.06 -11.01
CA SER A 228 -11.94 4.91 -11.45
C SER A 228 -12.00 4.28 -12.85
N ASN A 229 -13.11 3.61 -13.16
CA ASN A 229 -13.35 3.08 -14.51
C ASN A 229 -13.24 4.17 -15.58
N ALA A 230 -13.70 5.38 -15.27
CA ALA A 230 -13.62 6.53 -16.17
C ALA A 230 -12.18 6.95 -16.49
N VAL A 231 -11.27 6.86 -15.52
CA VAL A 231 -9.83 7.09 -15.77
C VAL A 231 -9.23 5.91 -16.52
N ILE A 232 -9.55 4.68 -16.13
CA ILE A 232 -9.05 3.44 -16.77
C ILE A 232 -9.36 3.40 -18.26
N GLU A 233 -10.59 3.70 -18.64
CA GLU A 233 -11.02 3.72 -20.05
C GLU A 233 -10.24 4.76 -20.86
N ARG A 234 -9.85 5.86 -20.22
CA ARG A 234 -9.16 6.98 -20.84
C ARG A 234 -7.65 6.94 -20.73
N LEU A 235 -7.05 5.95 -20.05
CA LEU A 235 -5.59 5.80 -19.98
C LEU A 235 -4.89 5.93 -21.34
N PRO A 236 -5.40 5.36 -22.45
CA PRO A 236 -4.77 5.49 -23.76
C PRO A 236 -4.68 6.95 -24.26
N THR A 237 -5.56 7.84 -23.80
CA THR A 237 -5.55 9.25 -24.22
C THR A 237 -4.34 10.03 -23.72
N LEU A 238 -3.53 9.48 -22.82
CA LEU A 238 -2.31 10.13 -22.33
C LEU A 238 -1.35 10.48 -23.48
N CYS A 239 -1.33 9.68 -24.54
CA CYS A 239 -0.48 9.93 -25.72
C CYS A 239 -0.84 11.21 -26.50
N THR A 240 -1.92 11.91 -26.12
CA THR A 240 -2.31 13.19 -26.70
C THR A 240 -1.58 14.38 -26.07
N LEU A 241 -0.93 14.19 -24.91
CA LEU A 241 -0.14 15.24 -24.25
C LEU A 241 1.14 15.57 -25.04
N THR A 242 1.74 14.57 -25.67
CA THR A 242 3.00 14.71 -26.41
C THR A 242 2.78 14.42 -27.90
N PRO A 243 3.32 15.24 -28.82
CA PRO A 243 3.29 14.94 -30.24
C PRO A 243 3.93 13.58 -30.55
N GLY A 244 3.24 12.75 -31.34
CA GLY A 244 3.77 11.45 -31.79
C GLY A 244 2.94 10.24 -31.40
N GLY A 245 1.90 10.39 -30.56
CA GLY A 245 0.92 9.33 -30.28
C GLY A 245 1.51 8.10 -29.57
N ARG A 246 2.72 8.24 -29.01
CA ARG A 246 3.42 7.23 -28.20
C ARG A 246 3.67 7.81 -26.81
N ILE A 247 3.97 6.93 -25.85
CA ILE A 247 4.13 7.30 -24.44
C ILE A 247 5.57 7.05 -24.03
N THR A 248 6.23 8.08 -23.51
CA THR A 248 7.60 8.07 -23.01
C THR A 248 7.69 7.53 -21.58
N TYR A 249 8.86 7.06 -21.19
CA TYR A 249 9.10 6.62 -19.81
C TYR A 249 8.80 7.72 -18.77
N SER A 250 9.14 8.97 -19.06
CA SER A 250 8.86 10.10 -18.16
C SER A 250 7.37 10.36 -17.94
N GLU A 251 6.53 10.15 -18.96
CA GLU A 251 5.07 10.28 -18.83
C GLU A 251 4.50 9.18 -17.95
N VAL A 252 5.00 7.95 -18.09
CA VAL A 252 4.58 6.83 -17.23
C VAL A 252 4.97 7.07 -15.77
N ILE A 253 6.19 7.56 -15.52
CA ILE A 253 6.66 7.90 -14.17
C ILE A 253 5.85 9.05 -13.55
N ALA A 254 5.60 10.11 -14.32
CA ALA A 254 4.79 11.24 -13.87
C ALA A 254 3.36 10.79 -13.52
N PHE A 255 2.75 9.95 -14.37
CA PHE A 255 1.42 9.39 -14.09
C PHE A 255 1.41 8.53 -12.82
N HIS A 256 2.41 7.66 -12.66
CA HIS A 256 2.57 6.83 -11.46
C HIS A 256 2.75 7.68 -10.19
N ASN A 257 3.54 8.75 -10.24
CA ASN A 257 3.72 9.67 -9.12
C ASN A 257 2.42 10.38 -8.73
N VAL A 258 1.63 10.84 -9.70
CA VAL A 258 0.31 11.46 -9.43
C VAL A 258 -0.60 10.50 -8.65
N ILE A 259 -0.64 9.23 -9.05
CA ILE A 259 -1.47 8.23 -8.35
C ILE A 259 -0.91 7.91 -6.96
N ARG A 260 0.41 7.85 -6.82
CA ARG A 260 1.05 7.57 -5.53
C ARG A 260 0.75 8.68 -4.51
N GLU A 261 0.78 9.93 -4.95
CA GLU A 261 0.59 11.11 -4.10
C GLU A 261 -0.85 11.66 -4.16
N MET A 262 -1.85 10.80 -4.40
CA MET A 262 -3.24 11.22 -4.65
C MET A 262 -3.83 12.07 -3.52
N ASP A 263 -3.55 11.72 -2.26
CA ASP A 263 -4.03 12.49 -1.10
C ASP A 263 -3.48 13.91 -1.08
N MET A 264 -2.20 14.07 -1.47
CA MET A 264 -1.58 15.38 -1.60
C MET A 264 -2.14 16.14 -2.80
N VAL A 265 -2.40 15.46 -3.92
CA VAL A 265 -3.07 16.05 -5.09
C VAL A 265 -4.46 16.57 -4.69
N GLU A 266 -5.26 15.76 -4.01
CA GLU A 266 -6.59 16.15 -3.52
C GLU A 266 -6.53 17.35 -2.59
N ARG A 267 -5.62 17.32 -1.60
CA ARG A 267 -5.45 18.42 -0.65
C ARG A 267 -5.13 19.73 -1.36
N ILE A 268 -4.15 19.70 -2.27
CA ILE A 268 -3.74 20.88 -3.03
C ILE A 268 -4.89 21.42 -3.89
N ILE A 269 -5.63 20.54 -4.59
CA ILE A 269 -6.79 20.95 -5.40
C ILE A 269 -7.86 21.60 -4.52
N ARG A 270 -8.20 21.01 -3.37
CA ARG A 270 -9.19 21.57 -2.43
C ARG A 270 -8.78 22.94 -1.90
N GLU A 271 -7.53 23.09 -1.49
CA GLU A 271 -7.02 24.36 -0.98
C GLU A 271 -6.94 25.43 -2.08
N ALA A 272 -6.47 25.08 -3.28
CA ALA A 272 -6.36 26.00 -4.41
C ALA A 272 -7.74 26.46 -4.92
N THR A 273 -8.70 25.53 -5.06
CA THR A 273 -10.09 25.87 -5.44
C THR A 273 -10.77 26.74 -4.39
N ALA A 274 -10.54 26.49 -3.09
CA ALA A 274 -11.09 27.33 -2.01
C ALA A 274 -10.52 28.76 -1.98
N LYS A 275 -9.26 28.95 -2.41
CA LYS A 275 -8.64 30.28 -2.53
C LYS A 275 -9.04 31.00 -3.82
N SER A 276 -9.47 30.27 -4.85
CA SER A 276 -9.87 30.85 -6.12
C SER A 276 -11.20 31.59 -6.01
N LYS A 277 -11.31 32.76 -6.66
CA LYS A 277 -12.50 33.62 -6.57
C LYS A 277 -13.75 32.99 -7.17
N ASP A 278 -13.60 32.18 -8.20
CA ASP A 278 -14.68 31.51 -8.92
C ASP A 278 -14.77 30.00 -8.59
N GLY A 279 -13.99 29.53 -7.61
CA GLY A 279 -13.96 28.11 -7.22
C GLY A 279 -13.37 27.17 -8.28
N ARG A 280 -12.71 27.73 -9.31
CA ARG A 280 -12.08 26.98 -10.41
C ARG A 280 -10.59 27.26 -10.46
N ILE A 281 -9.81 26.29 -10.93
CA ILE A 281 -8.35 26.41 -11.08
C ILE A 281 -7.90 25.87 -12.44
N ASP A 282 -6.81 26.40 -12.98
CA ASP A 282 -6.07 25.75 -14.08
C ASP A 282 -4.72 25.16 -13.59
N GLN A 283 -3.93 24.64 -14.53
CA GLN A 283 -2.60 24.08 -14.23
C GLN A 283 -1.66 25.10 -13.58
N SER A 284 -1.74 26.37 -13.98
CA SER A 284 -0.89 27.43 -13.44
C SER A 284 -1.29 27.76 -12.01
N ASP A 285 -2.60 27.90 -11.75
CA ASP A 285 -3.15 28.08 -10.41
C ASP A 285 -2.72 26.94 -9.47
N PHE A 286 -2.78 25.69 -9.93
CA PHE A 286 -2.34 24.52 -9.18
C PHE A 286 -0.84 24.57 -8.84
N LEU A 287 0.02 24.81 -9.84
CA LEU A 287 1.48 24.89 -9.64
C LEU A 287 1.87 26.07 -8.75
N ASN A 288 1.21 27.22 -8.89
CA ASN A 288 1.42 28.39 -8.04
C ASN A 288 1.02 28.12 -6.58
N HIS A 289 -0.08 27.40 -6.35
CA HIS A 289 -0.45 26.99 -4.99
C HIS A 289 0.54 25.97 -4.42
N CYS A 290 1.06 25.04 -5.22
CA CYS A 290 2.12 24.11 -4.81
C CYS A 290 3.37 24.89 -4.35
N ALA A 291 3.85 25.81 -5.19
CA ALA A 291 5.06 26.59 -4.93
C ALA A 291 4.92 27.51 -3.71
N SER A 292 3.72 28.01 -3.42
CA SER A 292 3.47 28.89 -2.27
C SER A 292 3.15 28.16 -0.98
N SER A 293 2.58 26.95 -1.05
CA SER A 293 2.13 26.20 0.13
C SER A 293 3.18 25.23 0.67
N THR A 294 4.24 24.96 -0.10
CA THR A 294 5.28 23.99 0.27
C THR A 294 6.69 24.54 0.06
N ARG A 295 7.66 24.02 0.83
CA ARG A 295 9.06 24.49 0.76
C ARG A 295 9.79 24.06 -0.52
N TYR A 296 9.31 23.01 -1.18
CA TYR A 296 9.89 22.43 -2.40
C TYR A 296 8.78 22.21 -3.41
N SER A 297 9.07 22.29 -4.71
CA SER A 297 8.08 21.98 -5.75
C SER A 297 7.61 20.53 -5.59
N LEU A 298 6.40 20.34 -5.07
CA LEU A 298 5.83 19.00 -4.86
C LEU A 298 5.55 18.27 -6.17
N PHE A 299 5.10 19.02 -7.18
CA PHE A 299 4.68 18.48 -8.46
C PHE A 299 5.40 19.17 -9.61
N THR A 300 5.68 18.40 -10.66
CA THR A 300 6.26 18.86 -11.91
C THR A 300 5.16 19.37 -12.87
N PRO A 301 5.52 20.18 -13.89
CA PRO A 301 4.57 20.58 -14.93
C PRO A 301 3.95 19.40 -15.70
N MET A 302 4.68 18.29 -15.84
CA MET A 302 4.17 17.07 -16.48
C MET A 302 3.09 16.40 -15.62
N GLU A 303 3.33 16.30 -14.30
CA GLU A 303 2.34 15.75 -13.35
C GLU A 303 1.08 16.63 -13.30
N ALA A 304 1.24 17.96 -13.30
CA ALA A 304 0.11 18.88 -13.42
C ALA A 304 -0.65 18.72 -14.74
N SER A 305 0.06 18.61 -15.87
CA SER A 305 -0.57 18.35 -17.18
C SER A 305 -1.41 17.08 -17.17
N ILE A 306 -0.91 16.01 -16.55
CA ILE A 306 -1.60 14.73 -16.41
C ILE A 306 -2.87 14.87 -15.56
N ILE A 307 -2.77 15.51 -14.39
CA ILE A 307 -3.92 15.74 -13.50
C ILE A 307 -5.05 16.44 -14.26
N PHE A 308 -4.72 17.54 -14.96
CA PHE A 308 -5.70 18.33 -15.69
C PHE A 308 -6.21 17.67 -16.97
N HIS A 309 -5.38 16.84 -17.63
CA HIS A 309 -5.81 16.01 -18.75
C HIS A 309 -6.89 15.02 -18.31
N PHE A 310 -6.66 14.30 -17.21
CA PHE A 310 -7.60 13.31 -16.71
C PHE A 310 -8.84 13.96 -16.09
N ALA A 311 -8.72 15.05 -15.35
CA ALA A 311 -9.86 15.79 -14.80
C ALA A 311 -10.69 16.53 -15.87
N GLY A 312 -10.05 17.15 -16.87
CA GLY A 312 -10.69 17.96 -17.91
C GLY A 312 -11.16 17.20 -19.14
N ARG A 313 -11.23 15.86 -19.09
CA ARG A 313 -11.60 15.01 -20.24
C ARG A 313 -10.75 15.24 -21.51
N GLY A 314 -9.49 15.61 -21.35
CA GLY A 314 -8.58 15.93 -22.46
C GLY A 314 -8.67 17.37 -22.98
N SER A 315 -9.46 18.24 -22.34
CA SER A 315 -9.46 19.67 -22.66
C SER A 315 -8.37 20.39 -21.85
N GLY A 316 -7.22 20.64 -22.48
CA GLY A 316 -6.01 21.15 -21.79
C GLY A 316 -6.07 22.61 -21.31
N SER A 317 -7.07 23.40 -21.69
CA SER A 317 -7.13 24.86 -21.45
C SER A 317 -8.30 25.30 -20.55
N GLN A 318 -8.95 24.37 -19.85
CA GLN A 318 -10.14 24.68 -19.06
C GLN A 318 -9.80 24.86 -17.59
N ARG A 319 -10.37 25.91 -16.97
CA ARG A 319 -10.37 26.08 -15.51
C ARG A 319 -11.42 25.14 -14.90
N LEU A 320 -10.98 24.23 -14.06
CA LEU A 320 -11.79 23.14 -13.52
C LEU A 320 -12.25 23.44 -12.09
N ALA A 321 -13.51 23.12 -11.80
CA ALA A 321 -14.09 23.11 -10.45
C ALA A 321 -13.76 21.79 -9.73
N LEU A 322 -13.84 21.79 -8.40
CA LEU A 322 -13.52 20.61 -7.57
C LEU A 322 -14.24 19.33 -8.00
N ILE A 323 -15.50 19.43 -8.44
CA ILE A 323 -16.31 18.28 -8.88
C ILE A 323 -15.76 17.60 -10.14
N GLU A 324 -15.05 18.34 -11.00
CA GLU A 324 -14.49 17.82 -12.27
C GLU A 324 -13.26 16.93 -12.01
N PHE A 325 -12.61 17.09 -10.85
CA PHE A 325 -11.52 16.21 -10.39
C PHE A 325 -12.03 14.91 -9.75
N ALA A 326 -13.32 14.78 -9.44
CA ALA A 326 -13.85 13.62 -8.72
C ALA A 326 -13.60 12.29 -9.43
N GLN A 327 -13.61 12.27 -10.77
CA GLN A 327 -13.27 11.06 -11.54
C GLN A 327 -11.83 10.59 -11.35
N LEU A 328 -10.90 11.51 -11.06
CA LEU A 328 -9.49 11.19 -10.80
C LEU A 328 -9.28 10.81 -9.34
N LEU A 329 -9.95 11.50 -8.42
CA LEU A 329 -9.72 11.40 -6.98
C LEU A 329 -10.50 10.25 -6.31
N ASP A 330 -11.65 9.85 -6.85
CA ASP A 330 -12.47 8.77 -6.28
C ASP A 330 -12.41 7.51 -7.15
N PRO A 331 -11.76 6.41 -6.70
CA PRO A 331 -11.73 5.14 -7.41
C PRO A 331 -13.13 4.55 -7.69
N ARG A 332 -14.15 4.94 -6.92
CA ARG A 332 -15.54 4.47 -7.07
C ARG A 332 -16.41 5.40 -7.90
N TRP A 333 -15.83 6.47 -8.46
CA TRP A 333 -16.59 7.44 -9.23
C TRP A 333 -17.31 6.81 -10.43
N GLN A 334 -18.58 7.20 -10.63
CA GLN A 334 -19.41 6.81 -11.77
C GLN A 334 -19.99 8.05 -12.45
N ALA A 335 -20.23 7.98 -13.76
CA ALA A 335 -20.81 9.09 -14.50
C ALA A 335 -22.24 9.39 -14.03
N PRO A 336 -22.66 10.67 -13.92
CA PRO A 336 -23.99 11.04 -13.45
C PRO A 336 -25.18 10.45 -14.24
N SER A 337 -24.95 9.88 -15.43
CA SER A 337 -25.98 9.25 -16.27
C SER A 337 -26.16 7.75 -16.04
N GLU A 338 -25.29 7.08 -15.29
CA GLU A 338 -25.34 5.61 -15.10
C GLU A 338 -25.91 5.18 -13.74
N GLY A 339 -26.16 6.13 -12.83
CA GLY A 339 -26.69 5.88 -11.48
C GLY A 339 -28.21 5.98 -11.37
N GLY A 340 -28.94 5.07 -12.00
CA GLY A 340 -30.37 4.88 -11.73
C GLY A 340 -30.60 4.09 -10.43
N VAL A 341 -30.23 4.61 -9.26
CA VAL A 341 -30.65 4.04 -7.97
C VAL A 341 -30.87 5.14 -6.92
N SER A 342 -32.09 5.12 -6.37
CA SER A 342 -32.69 6.08 -5.45
C SER A 342 -31.83 6.48 -4.25
N ALA A 343 -31.62 7.79 -4.08
CA ALA A 343 -31.28 8.39 -2.80
C ALA A 343 -32.48 8.29 -1.85
N SER A 344 -32.50 7.27 -0.99
CA SER A 344 -33.40 7.25 0.18
C SER A 344 -32.61 7.67 1.41
N VAL A 345 -32.81 8.92 1.83
CA VAL A 345 -32.27 9.47 3.08
C VAL A 345 -33.31 9.21 4.17
N SER A 346 -33.01 8.32 5.11
CA SER A 346 -33.79 8.14 6.34
C SER A 346 -33.04 8.79 7.52
N PRO A 347 -33.65 9.68 8.32
CA PRO A 347 -32.98 10.30 9.45
C PRO A 347 -33.05 9.37 10.67
N THR A 348 -31.92 9.09 11.32
CA THR A 348 -31.91 8.38 12.60
C THR A 348 -31.18 9.18 13.68
N THR A 349 -31.80 9.16 14.85
CA THR A 349 -31.74 10.03 16.02
C THR A 349 -30.38 10.08 16.74
N THR A 350 -30.10 11.24 17.30
CA THR A 350 -28.84 11.81 17.83
C THR A 350 -28.19 11.13 19.05
N MET A 351 -28.67 9.97 19.51
CA MET A 351 -28.13 9.30 20.71
C MET A 351 -27.21 8.10 20.41
N SER A 352 -26.94 7.80 19.14
CA SER A 352 -26.10 6.65 18.70
C SER A 352 -24.70 7.04 18.18
N ILE A 353 -24.30 8.32 18.27
CA ILE A 353 -23.14 8.86 17.55
C ILE A 353 -21.81 8.50 18.23
N MET A 354 -21.69 8.60 19.56
CA MET A 354 -20.41 8.31 20.24
C MET A 354 -19.98 6.84 20.17
N HIS A 355 -20.93 5.90 20.23
CA HIS A 355 -20.61 4.46 20.14
C HIS A 355 -20.34 4.00 18.69
N GLN A 356 -20.80 4.77 17.70
CA GLN A 356 -20.52 4.54 16.27
C GLN A 356 -19.16 5.13 15.85
N VAL A 357 -18.73 6.28 16.40
CA VAL A 357 -17.44 6.90 16.05
C VAL A 357 -16.23 6.02 16.46
N PHE A 358 -16.29 5.35 17.61
CA PHE A 358 -15.19 4.45 18.04
C PHE A 358 -15.15 3.11 17.31
N ASN A 359 -16.30 2.49 17.03
CA ASN A 359 -16.34 1.30 16.17
C ASN A 359 -15.98 1.65 14.71
N SER A 360 -16.31 2.86 14.26
CA SER A 360 -15.95 3.35 12.93
C SER A 360 -14.46 3.60 12.80
N ALA A 361 -13.77 4.15 13.81
CA ALA A 361 -12.31 4.34 13.75
C ALA A 361 -11.55 3.00 13.71
N TYR A 362 -12.02 2.00 14.48
CA TYR A 362 -11.46 0.66 14.45
C TYR A 362 -11.74 -0.07 13.13
N ASN A 363 -12.98 -0.03 12.63
CA ASN A 363 -13.33 -0.64 11.34
C ASN A 363 -12.72 0.12 10.15
N PHE A 364 -12.50 1.43 10.27
CA PHE A 364 -11.79 2.25 9.29
C PHE A 364 -10.29 1.97 9.30
N GLY A 365 -9.68 1.92 10.48
CA GLY A 365 -8.26 1.57 10.62
C GLY A 365 -7.99 0.15 10.16
N LEU A 366 -8.80 -0.83 10.58
CA LEU A 366 -8.65 -2.22 10.17
C LEU A 366 -9.03 -2.42 8.70
N GLY A 367 -10.02 -1.71 8.17
CA GLY A 367 -10.35 -1.76 6.74
C GLY A 367 -9.34 -1.04 5.85
N GLY A 368 -8.74 0.05 6.33
CA GLY A 368 -7.61 0.72 5.70
C GLY A 368 -6.36 -0.16 5.73
N ILE A 369 -6.06 -0.77 6.86
CA ILE A 369 -4.92 -1.69 7.02
C ILE A 369 -5.14 -2.99 6.24
N ALA A 370 -6.35 -3.56 6.19
CA ALA A 370 -6.63 -4.76 5.41
C ALA A 370 -6.73 -4.49 3.91
N GLY A 371 -7.22 -3.30 3.54
CA GLY A 371 -7.21 -2.81 2.17
C GLY A 371 -5.79 -2.54 1.71
N ALA A 372 -4.99 -1.80 2.49
CA ALA A 372 -3.58 -1.58 2.26
C ALA A 372 -2.80 -2.90 2.28
N PHE A 373 -3.05 -3.79 3.23
CA PHE A 373 -2.37 -5.07 3.34
C PHE A 373 -2.74 -6.04 2.21
N GLY A 374 -4.03 -6.19 1.91
CA GLY A 374 -4.51 -7.00 0.80
C GLY A 374 -4.08 -6.42 -0.55
N ALA A 375 -4.06 -5.09 -0.68
CA ALA A 375 -3.37 -4.42 -1.76
C ALA A 375 -1.88 -4.74 -1.71
N THR A 376 -1.17 -4.76 -0.58
CA THR A 376 0.27 -5.08 -0.50
C THR A 376 0.61 -6.56 -0.58
N ILE A 377 -0.40 -7.41 -0.61
CA ILE A 377 -0.20 -8.76 -1.05
C ILE A 377 -0.43 -8.73 -2.53
N VAL A 378 -1.66 -8.56 -3.04
CA VAL A 378 -1.97 -8.59 -4.49
C VAL A 378 -1.12 -7.62 -5.35
N TYR A 379 -0.68 -6.51 -4.76
CA TYR A 379 0.13 -5.40 -5.26
C TYR A 379 1.12 -4.92 -4.17
N PRO A 380 2.28 -5.58 -3.94
CA PRO A 380 3.22 -5.42 -2.81
C PRO A 380 3.88 -4.06 -2.53
N ILE A 381 3.15 -3.01 -2.75
CA ILE A 381 3.59 -1.81 -3.44
C ILE A 381 2.72 -0.69 -2.91
N ASP A 382 1.43 -0.91 -2.64
CA ASP A 382 0.53 0.14 -2.16
C ASP A 382 0.58 0.44 -0.66
N LEU A 383 1.78 0.77 -0.14
CA LEU A 383 1.97 1.30 1.22
C LEU A 383 1.97 2.83 1.14
N GLY A 384 0.78 3.41 1.10
CA GLY A 384 0.58 4.85 1.31
C GLY A 384 0.49 5.16 2.80
N LYS A 385 1.16 6.24 3.24
CA LYS A 385 1.00 6.80 4.58
C LYS A 385 -0.16 7.77 4.66
#